data_AF-A0A6C8G275-F1
#
_entry.id   AF-A0A6C8G275-F1
#
_cell.length_a   1.000
_cell.length_b   1.000
_cell.length_c   1.000
_cell.angle_alpha   90.00
_cell.angle_beta   90.00
_cell.angle_gamma   90.00
#
_symmetry.space_group_name_H-M   'P 1'
#
loop_
_entity.id
_entity.type
_entity.pdbx_description
1 polymer ?
#
loop_
_entity_poly.entity_id
_entity_poly.type
_entity_poly.pdbx_seq_one_letter_code
_entity_poly.pdbx_strand_id
1 'polypeptide(L)'
;MRIWLTRKKQNTTPSTGEPDATEGWLHPESVQTLLAVPSRQQLIQFIRQSTALPASLFERFWLIPIHRFAELAQLFPASENHHHAHAGGLLDHSLEAACYAARLRQSYLFPPDTAPEDQAAQSERWTTVIIYAALLHDLGKLITDIEVEDISGQRWFPWHGPLTQPYRFRYLPQRDYLRHPAASVLLLTQLLPPESLDWLAADGRCVIHPAALP
;
A
#
# COMPACT_ATOMS: atom_id res chain seq x y z
N MET A 1 -22.15 -17.14 13.81
CA MET A 1 -22.14 -15.78 14.41
C MET A 1 -21.14 -14.95 13.61
N ARG A 2 -21.56 -13.82 13.01
CA ARG A 2 -20.68 -12.95 12.18
C ARG A 2 -20.08 -11.89 13.12
N ILE A 3 -18.78 -11.93 13.36
CA ILE A 3 -18.11 -11.07 14.35
C ILE A 3 -17.43 -9.91 13.62
N TRP A 4 -17.77 -8.69 14.00
CA TRP A 4 -17.09 -7.47 13.56
C TRP A 4 -15.82 -7.25 14.41
N LEU A 5 -14.71 -6.94 13.76
CA LEU A 5 -13.42 -6.68 14.40
C LEU A 5 -13.25 -5.18 14.64
N THR A 6 -12.84 -4.86 15.86
CA THR A 6 -12.70 -3.51 16.41
C THR A 6 -11.45 -3.48 17.30
N ARG A 7 -10.82 -2.32 17.49
CA ARG A 7 -9.64 -2.20 18.36
C ARG A 7 -10.02 -2.48 19.80
N LYS A 8 -9.42 -3.49 20.45
CA LYS A 8 -9.43 -3.61 21.92
C LYS A 8 -8.54 -2.53 22.53
N LYS A 9 -9.12 -1.63 23.35
CA LYS A 9 -8.33 -0.74 24.23
C LYS A 9 -7.56 -1.58 25.26
N GLN A 10 -6.33 -1.18 25.58
CA GLN A 10 -5.66 -1.62 26.81
C GLN A 10 -6.39 -0.99 28.01
N ASN A 11 -6.69 -1.80 29.03
CA ASN A 11 -7.46 -1.41 30.21
C ASN A 11 -6.83 -0.22 30.96
N THR A 12 -7.50 0.93 30.97
CA THR A 12 -7.37 1.96 32.00
C THR A 12 -8.75 2.56 32.33
N THR A 13 -9.11 2.43 33.62
CA THR A 13 -10.07 3.16 34.49
C THR A 13 -11.45 3.58 33.91
N PRO A 14 -12.58 3.28 34.60
CA PRO A 14 -13.92 3.57 34.08
C PRO A 14 -14.20 5.09 34.08
N SER A 15 -14.50 5.62 32.90
CA SER A 15 -15.01 6.99 32.73
C SER A 15 -16.52 6.95 32.66
N THR A 16 -17.17 7.73 33.52
CA THR A 16 -18.59 8.02 33.51
C THR A 16 -18.88 9.04 32.40
N GLY A 17 -19.48 8.61 31.31
CA GLY A 17 -19.86 9.47 30.19
C GLY A 17 -20.80 8.71 29.25
N GLU A 18 -21.72 9.43 28.62
CA GLU A 18 -22.71 8.93 27.66
C GLU A 18 -22.11 7.89 26.67
N PRO A 19 -22.88 6.89 26.21
CA PRO A 19 -22.37 5.90 25.26
C PRO A 19 -21.84 6.62 24.02
N ASP A 20 -20.51 6.59 23.85
CA ASP A 20 -19.85 7.14 22.69
C ASP A 20 -20.37 6.40 21.46
N ALA A 21 -21.06 7.10 20.57
CA ALA A 21 -21.62 6.52 19.35
C ALA A 21 -20.56 5.86 18.46
N THR A 22 -19.28 6.11 18.74
CA THR A 22 -18.12 5.52 18.05
C THR A 22 -17.46 4.37 18.81
N GLU A 23 -18.01 3.94 19.95
CA GLU A 23 -17.46 2.80 20.71
C GLU A 23 -17.46 1.52 19.85
N GLY A 24 -16.27 0.98 19.61
CA GLY A 24 -16.07 -0.17 18.70
C GLY A 24 -15.85 0.21 17.23
N TRP A 25 -15.68 1.48 16.88
CA TRP A 25 -15.28 1.88 15.52
C TRP A 25 -13.79 2.26 15.48
N LEU A 26 -13.13 1.95 14.36
CA LEU A 26 -11.79 2.44 14.05
C LEU A 26 -11.92 3.80 13.38
N HIS A 27 -11.00 4.71 13.68
CA HIS A 27 -10.92 5.99 12.97
C HIS A 27 -9.86 5.89 11.87
N PRO A 28 -10.13 6.41 10.65
CA PRO A 28 -9.10 6.55 9.64
C PRO A 28 -7.95 7.40 10.18
N GLU A 29 -6.74 6.90 10.03
CA GLU A 29 -5.53 7.59 10.45
C GLU A 29 -4.95 8.38 9.26
N SER A 30 -4.33 9.51 9.56
CA SER A 30 -3.62 10.28 8.54
C SER A 30 -2.39 9.50 8.06
N VAL A 31 -2.00 9.73 6.80
CA VAL A 31 -0.78 9.13 6.25
C VAL A 31 0.46 9.47 7.08
N GLN A 32 0.52 10.66 7.66
CA GLN A 32 1.61 11.08 8.53
C GLN A 32 1.67 10.20 9.79
N THR A 33 0.53 9.95 10.44
CA THR A 33 0.46 9.06 11.60
C THR A 33 0.80 7.62 11.23
N LEU A 34 0.22 7.13 10.13
CA LEU A 34 0.45 5.75 9.66
C LEU A 34 1.92 5.51 9.35
N LEU A 35 2.60 6.46 8.69
CA LEU A 35 3.99 6.28 8.30
C LEU A 35 4.99 6.70 9.38
N ALA A 36 4.61 7.49 10.39
CA ALA A 36 5.51 7.94 11.46
C ALA A 36 6.07 6.80 12.34
N VAL A 37 5.54 5.57 12.24
CA VAL A 37 6.09 4.42 12.97
C VAL A 37 7.55 4.21 12.60
N PRO A 38 8.51 4.16 13.56
CA PRO A 38 9.94 4.12 13.27
C PRO A 38 10.37 2.98 12.35
N SER A 39 9.80 1.78 12.50
CA SER A 39 10.10 0.64 11.62
C SER A 39 9.67 0.91 10.17
N ARG A 40 8.52 1.55 9.95
CA ARG A 40 8.05 1.94 8.61
C ARG A 40 8.95 2.99 7.97
N GLN A 41 9.39 3.98 8.75
CA GLN A 41 10.37 4.97 8.29
C GLN A 41 11.70 4.34 7.88
N GLN A 42 12.19 3.35 8.64
CA GLN A 42 13.40 2.60 8.28
C GLN A 42 13.24 1.83 6.97
N LEU A 43 12.08 1.18 6.75
CA LEU A 43 11.79 0.49 5.49
C LEU A 43 11.74 1.47 4.31
N ILE A 44 11.07 2.62 4.46
CA ILE A 44 11.02 3.66 3.42
C ILE A 44 12.42 4.21 3.12
N GLN A 45 13.25 4.41 4.15
CA GLN A 45 14.64 4.84 3.98
C GLN A 45 15.47 3.78 3.24
N PHE A 46 15.27 2.50 3.53
CA PHE A 46 15.94 1.41 2.81
C PHE A 46 15.54 1.40 1.33
N ILE A 47 14.24 1.55 1.04
CA ILE A 47 13.73 1.68 -0.32
C ILE A 47 14.38 2.90 -1.01
N ARG A 48 14.47 4.06 -0.34
CA ARG A 48 15.16 5.24 -0.88
C ARG A 48 16.62 4.98 -1.23
N GLN A 49 17.33 4.21 -0.42
CA GLN A 49 18.73 3.85 -0.64
C GLN A 49 18.93 2.82 -1.76
N SER A 50 17.86 2.16 -2.20
CA SER A 50 17.90 1.10 -3.22
C SER A 50 17.82 1.58 -4.67
N THR A 51 17.61 2.89 -4.89
CA THR A 51 17.41 3.53 -6.19
C THR A 51 18.35 4.71 -6.40
N ALA A 52 18.74 4.94 -7.66
CA ALA A 52 19.48 6.14 -8.07
C ALA A 52 18.58 7.30 -8.50
N LEU A 53 17.24 7.18 -8.35
CA LEU A 53 16.31 8.21 -8.76
C LEU A 53 16.60 9.55 -8.05
N PRO A 54 16.58 10.68 -8.80
CA PRO A 54 16.57 12.02 -8.21
C PRO A 54 15.46 12.15 -7.16
N ALA A 55 15.68 12.98 -6.13
CA ALA A 55 14.73 13.13 -5.03
C ALA A 55 13.30 13.46 -5.48
N SER A 56 13.16 14.33 -6.48
CA SER A 56 11.86 14.71 -7.06
C SER A 56 11.14 13.54 -7.74
N LEU A 57 11.86 12.67 -8.45
CA LEU A 57 11.28 11.49 -9.09
C LEU A 57 10.94 10.41 -8.07
N PHE A 58 11.76 10.25 -7.02
CA PHE A 58 11.43 9.35 -5.93
C PHE A 58 10.20 9.80 -5.16
N GLU A 59 10.08 11.09 -4.86
CA GLU A 59 8.88 11.61 -4.22
C GLU A 59 7.64 11.32 -5.07
N ARG A 60 7.70 11.70 -6.35
CA ARG A 60 6.59 11.54 -7.30
C ARG A 60 6.21 10.09 -7.53
N PHE A 61 7.19 9.24 -7.82
CA PHE A 61 6.92 7.87 -8.25
C PHE A 61 6.90 6.89 -7.10
N TRP A 62 7.51 7.14 -5.95
CA TRP A 62 7.61 6.12 -4.90
C TRP A 62 6.95 6.58 -3.60
N LEU A 63 7.24 7.78 -3.13
CA LEU A 63 6.67 8.27 -1.87
C LEU A 63 5.16 8.52 -1.99
N ILE A 64 4.69 9.16 -3.07
CA ILE A 64 3.25 9.38 -3.30
C ILE A 64 2.48 8.06 -3.37
N PRO A 65 2.92 7.03 -4.14
CA PRO A 65 2.28 5.71 -4.07
C PRO A 65 2.32 5.08 -2.68
N ILE A 66 3.43 5.16 -1.94
CA ILE A 66 3.48 4.64 -0.56
C ILE A 66 2.45 5.37 0.34
N HIS A 67 2.28 6.68 0.16
CA HIS A 67 1.27 7.46 0.87
C HIS A 67 -0.15 6.98 0.55
N ARG A 68 -0.49 6.89 -0.73
CA ARG A 68 -1.80 6.39 -1.20
C ARG A 68 -2.06 4.95 -0.74
N PHE A 69 -1.02 4.11 -0.74
CA PHE A 69 -1.09 2.77 -0.21
C PHE A 69 -1.47 2.77 1.27
N ALA A 70 -0.77 3.58 2.08
CA ALA A 70 -1.05 3.69 3.51
C ALA A 70 -2.48 4.18 3.77
N GLU A 71 -2.97 5.15 2.99
CA GLU A 71 -4.34 5.65 3.10
C GLU A 71 -5.40 4.58 2.81
N LEU A 72 -5.11 3.61 1.93
CA LEU A 72 -6.00 2.47 1.66
C LEU A 72 -5.83 1.34 2.69
N ALA A 73 -4.58 1.04 3.07
CA ALA A 73 -4.26 -0.06 3.97
C ALA A 73 -4.62 0.23 5.43
N GLN A 74 -4.65 1.51 5.84
CA GLN A 74 -5.06 1.97 7.17
C GLN A 74 -4.50 1.06 8.28
N LEU A 75 -5.34 0.67 9.24
CA LEU A 75 -5.00 -0.25 10.31
C LEU A 75 -5.41 -1.70 9.98
N PHE A 76 -5.63 -2.04 8.71
CA PHE A 76 -5.99 -3.41 8.34
C PHE A 76 -4.83 -4.39 8.62
N PRO A 77 -5.13 -5.57 9.19
CA PRO A 77 -4.17 -6.64 9.32
C PRO A 77 -3.88 -7.30 7.95
N ALA A 78 -2.68 -7.84 7.74
CA ALA A 78 -2.36 -8.59 6.52
C ALA A 78 -2.90 -10.03 6.55
N SER A 79 -3.17 -10.54 7.76
CA SER A 79 -3.65 -11.90 7.99
C SER A 79 -4.57 -11.98 9.22
N GLU A 80 -5.37 -13.04 9.34
CA GLU A 80 -6.27 -13.20 10.48
C GLU A 80 -5.55 -13.68 11.74
N ASN A 81 -4.65 -14.66 11.61
CA ASN A 81 -4.04 -15.37 12.74
C ASN A 81 -2.54 -15.69 12.53
N HIS A 82 -1.87 -15.05 11.57
CA HIS A 82 -0.46 -15.31 11.25
C HIS A 82 0.41 -14.07 11.49
N HIS A 83 1.64 -14.09 10.98
CA HIS A 83 2.49 -12.91 10.91
C HIS A 83 1.70 -11.75 10.28
N HIS A 84 1.83 -10.56 10.87
CA HIS A 84 1.09 -9.34 10.51
C HIS A 84 -0.43 -9.37 10.74
N ALA A 85 -0.93 -10.15 11.71
CA ALA A 85 -2.33 -10.11 12.14
C ALA A 85 -2.70 -8.91 13.03
N HIS A 86 -1.73 -8.05 13.36
CA HIS A 86 -1.95 -6.84 14.16
C HIS A 86 -2.48 -5.66 13.34
N ALA A 87 -2.94 -4.63 14.04
CA ALA A 87 -3.41 -3.39 13.42
C ALA A 87 -2.30 -2.70 12.61
N GLY A 88 -2.58 -2.44 11.33
CA GLY A 88 -1.60 -1.90 10.37
C GLY A 88 -0.64 -2.95 9.80
N GLY A 89 -0.89 -4.23 10.06
CA GLY A 89 -0.05 -5.32 9.56
C GLY A 89 0.01 -5.39 8.03
N LEU A 90 -1.06 -5.00 7.32
CA LEU A 90 -1.06 -4.95 5.85
C LEU A 90 -0.03 -3.94 5.32
N LEU A 91 0.07 -2.79 6.00
CA LEU A 91 1.05 -1.75 5.70
C LEU A 91 2.48 -2.22 5.95
N ASP A 92 2.71 -2.83 7.11
CA ASP A 92 4.02 -3.36 7.48
C ASP A 92 4.48 -4.43 6.47
N HIS A 93 3.63 -5.42 6.21
CA HIS A 93 3.93 -6.53 5.32
C HIS A 93 4.27 -6.07 3.90
N SER A 94 3.51 -5.10 3.37
CA SER A 94 3.70 -4.62 2.00
C SER A 94 4.96 -3.77 1.86
N LEU A 95 5.32 -2.98 2.88
CA LEU A 95 6.60 -2.25 2.92
C LEU A 95 7.79 -3.19 3.03
N GLU A 96 7.69 -4.25 3.85
CA GLU A 96 8.71 -5.28 3.95
C GLU A 96 8.89 -6.02 2.60
N ALA A 97 7.78 -6.42 1.97
CA ALA A 97 7.80 -7.04 0.64
C ALA A 97 8.47 -6.13 -0.40
N ALA A 98 8.16 -4.83 -0.39
CA ALA A 98 8.80 -3.85 -1.26
C ALA A 98 10.32 -3.74 -1.00
N CYS A 99 10.77 -3.70 0.26
CA CYS A 99 12.19 -3.74 0.59
C CYS A 99 12.89 -5.00 0.08
N TYR A 100 12.27 -6.18 0.27
CA TYR A 100 12.82 -7.43 -0.22
C TYR A 100 12.89 -7.45 -1.75
N ALA A 101 11.85 -6.98 -2.42
CA ALA A 101 11.81 -6.88 -3.88
C ALA A 101 12.90 -5.92 -4.40
N ALA A 102 13.09 -4.78 -3.75
CA ALA A 102 14.16 -3.82 -4.06
C ALA A 102 15.55 -4.47 -3.99
N ARG A 103 15.80 -5.22 -2.91
CA ARG A 103 17.07 -5.91 -2.67
C ARG A 103 17.30 -7.02 -3.68
N LEU A 104 16.30 -7.84 -3.96
CA LEU A 104 16.41 -8.91 -4.95
C LEU A 104 16.69 -8.35 -6.33
N ARG A 105 15.97 -7.29 -6.74
CA ARG A 105 16.17 -6.63 -8.02
C ARG A 105 17.62 -6.20 -8.25
N GLN A 106 18.36 -5.78 -7.22
CA GLN A 106 19.76 -5.34 -7.39
C GLN A 106 20.68 -6.45 -7.94
N SER A 107 20.29 -7.71 -7.78
CA SER A 107 21.03 -8.87 -8.31
C SER A 107 20.60 -9.28 -9.72
N TYR A 108 19.63 -8.59 -10.35
CA TYR A 108 19.10 -8.94 -11.67
C TYR A 108 19.08 -7.73 -12.60
N LEU A 109 19.46 -7.95 -13.87
CA LEU A 109 19.38 -6.95 -14.93
C LEU A 109 18.11 -7.19 -15.75
N PHE A 110 17.39 -6.11 -16.03
CA PHE A 110 16.14 -6.15 -16.79
C PHE A 110 16.16 -5.10 -17.92
N PRO A 111 15.52 -5.39 -19.07
CA PRO A 111 14.94 -6.68 -19.44
C PRO A 111 16.02 -7.73 -19.74
N PRO A 112 15.74 -9.04 -19.59
CA PRO A 112 16.66 -10.08 -20.05
C PRO A 112 16.90 -9.94 -21.56
N ASP A 113 18.04 -10.45 -22.03
CA ASP A 113 18.38 -10.53 -23.46
C ASP A 113 18.45 -9.19 -24.21
N THR A 114 18.63 -8.09 -23.47
CA THR A 114 18.80 -6.73 -24.03
C THR A 114 20.24 -6.25 -23.83
N ALA A 115 20.74 -5.35 -24.67
CA ALA A 115 22.07 -4.77 -24.54
C ALA A 115 22.28 -4.12 -23.15
N PRO A 116 23.47 -4.20 -22.53
CA PRO A 116 23.74 -3.63 -21.21
C PRO A 116 23.40 -2.14 -21.09
N GLU A 117 23.61 -1.36 -22.15
CA GLU A 117 23.29 0.07 -22.21
C GLU A 117 21.78 0.32 -22.09
N ASP A 118 20.99 -0.47 -22.80
CA ASP A 118 19.52 -0.42 -22.76
C ASP A 118 18.96 -0.92 -21.42
N GLN A 119 19.61 -1.93 -20.81
CA GLN A 119 19.28 -2.40 -19.46
C GLN A 119 19.56 -1.31 -18.42
N ALA A 120 20.71 -0.62 -18.52
CA ALA A 120 21.04 0.49 -17.64
C ALA A 120 20.06 1.66 -17.79
N ALA A 121 19.68 2.01 -19.02
CA ALA A 121 18.74 3.10 -19.31
C ALA A 121 17.33 2.85 -18.73
N GLN A 122 16.89 1.59 -18.65
CA GLN A 122 15.55 1.22 -18.16
C GLN A 122 15.56 0.70 -16.71
N SER A 123 16.72 0.67 -16.08
CA SER A 123 16.94 -0.01 -14.80
C SER A 123 16.00 0.51 -13.69
N GLU A 124 15.81 1.83 -13.60
CA GLU A 124 14.91 2.44 -12.61
C GLU A 124 13.42 2.23 -12.92
N ARG A 125 13.05 2.09 -14.20
CA ARG A 125 11.67 1.75 -14.58
C ARG A 125 11.34 0.34 -14.12
N TRP A 126 12.23 -0.62 -14.38
CA TRP A 126 12.07 -2.00 -13.90
C TRP A 126 12.04 -2.09 -12.37
N THR A 127 12.91 -1.36 -11.66
CA THR A 127 12.82 -1.27 -10.20
C THR A 127 11.45 -0.77 -9.76
N THR A 128 10.97 0.32 -10.38
CA THR A 128 9.68 0.93 -10.01
C THR A 128 8.53 -0.05 -10.22
N VAL A 129 8.50 -0.78 -11.36
CA VAL A 129 7.49 -1.82 -11.63
C VAL A 129 7.51 -2.91 -10.55
N ILE A 130 8.70 -3.38 -10.17
CA ILE A 130 8.87 -4.43 -9.16
C ILE A 130 8.38 -3.95 -7.78
N ILE A 131 8.70 -2.71 -7.40
CA ILE A 131 8.21 -2.11 -6.14
C ILE A 131 6.70 -1.94 -6.15
N TYR A 132 6.12 -1.47 -7.25
CA TYR A 132 4.67 -1.35 -7.38
C TYR A 132 3.97 -2.70 -7.29
N ALA A 133 4.50 -3.73 -7.94
CA ALA A 133 3.98 -5.08 -7.83
C ALA A 133 4.04 -5.59 -6.39
N ALA A 134 5.15 -5.34 -5.68
CA ALA A 134 5.31 -5.72 -4.28
C ALA A 134 4.36 -4.96 -3.34
N LEU A 135 4.08 -3.67 -3.59
CA LEU A 135 3.07 -2.94 -2.81
C LEU A 135 1.66 -3.46 -3.09
N LEU A 136 1.33 -3.73 -4.36
CA LEU A 136 -0.02 -4.14 -4.76
C LEU A 136 -0.35 -5.59 -4.39
N HIS A 137 0.62 -6.48 -4.23
CA HIS A 137 0.38 -7.93 -4.23
C HIS A 137 -0.74 -8.38 -3.28
N ASP A 138 -0.83 -7.76 -2.10
CA ASP A 138 -1.79 -8.09 -1.05
C ASP A 138 -2.94 -7.08 -0.91
N LEU A 139 -2.94 -5.98 -1.66
CA LEU A 139 -3.95 -4.92 -1.54
C LEU A 139 -5.36 -5.40 -1.95
N GLY A 140 -5.44 -6.39 -2.85
CA GLY A 140 -6.69 -7.03 -3.26
C GLY A 140 -7.43 -7.72 -2.13
N LYS A 141 -6.78 -7.98 -0.97
CA LYS A 141 -7.45 -8.49 0.24
C LYS A 141 -8.55 -7.54 0.71
N LEU A 142 -8.40 -6.23 0.49
CA LEU A 142 -9.43 -5.23 0.77
C LEU A 142 -10.72 -5.43 -0.05
N ILE A 143 -10.65 -6.20 -1.13
CA ILE A 143 -11.77 -6.52 -2.03
C ILE A 143 -12.32 -7.92 -1.74
N THR A 144 -11.44 -8.90 -1.56
CA THR A 144 -11.80 -10.32 -1.57
C THR A 144 -11.88 -10.95 -0.19
N ASP A 145 -11.14 -10.43 0.79
CA ASP A 145 -10.90 -11.12 2.06
C ASP A 145 -11.60 -10.46 3.24
N ILE A 146 -11.76 -9.13 3.17
CA ILE A 146 -12.45 -8.35 4.19
C ILE A 146 -13.65 -7.61 3.62
N GLU A 147 -14.68 -7.47 4.46
CA GLU A 147 -15.75 -6.51 4.25
C GLU A 147 -15.58 -5.38 5.25
N VAL A 148 -15.68 -4.15 4.76
CA VAL A 148 -15.55 -2.93 5.54
C VAL A 148 -16.84 -2.14 5.39
N GLU A 149 -17.34 -1.62 6.50
CA GLU A 149 -18.44 -0.67 6.50
C GLU A 149 -18.08 0.55 7.33
N ASP A 150 -18.61 1.70 6.93
CA ASP A 150 -18.52 2.93 7.69
C ASP A 150 -19.62 3.01 8.76
N ILE A 151 -19.55 4.05 9.59
CA ILE A 151 -20.50 4.30 10.67
C ILE A 151 -21.95 4.52 10.20
N SER A 152 -22.16 4.83 8.91
CA SER A 152 -23.49 4.91 8.31
C SER A 152 -24.08 3.53 7.95
N GLY A 153 -23.28 2.47 8.09
CA GLY A 153 -23.63 1.10 7.69
C GLY A 153 -23.46 0.85 6.19
N GLN A 154 -22.87 1.80 5.45
CA GLN A 154 -22.59 1.64 4.04
C GLN A 154 -21.29 0.86 3.86
N ARG A 155 -21.32 -0.13 2.96
CA ARG A 155 -20.12 -0.87 2.58
C ARG A 155 -19.14 0.07 1.87
N TRP A 156 -17.88 0.05 2.32
CA TRP A 156 -16.77 0.71 1.66
C TRP A 156 -16.19 -0.19 0.57
N PHE A 157 -15.82 0.44 -0.55
CA PHE A 157 -15.05 -0.23 -1.58
C PHE A 157 -13.80 0.60 -1.91
N PRO A 158 -12.60 -0.02 -1.96
CA PRO A 158 -11.33 0.71 -2.06
C PRO A 158 -11.16 1.48 -3.39
N TRP A 159 -11.90 1.14 -4.45
CA TRP A 159 -11.88 1.89 -5.70
C TRP A 159 -12.64 3.23 -5.65
N HIS A 160 -13.34 3.52 -4.55
CA HIS A 160 -13.94 4.84 -4.30
C HIS A 160 -13.01 5.78 -3.52
N GLY A 161 -11.77 5.34 -3.24
CA GLY A 161 -10.79 6.12 -2.50
C GLY A 161 -10.71 5.74 -1.01
N PRO A 162 -9.91 6.49 -0.24
CA PRO A 162 -9.61 6.17 1.15
C PRO A 162 -10.84 6.32 2.07
N LEU A 163 -10.78 5.66 3.22
CA LEU A 163 -11.80 5.79 4.26
C LEU A 163 -11.78 7.21 4.86
N THR A 164 -12.94 7.86 4.92
CA THR A 164 -13.10 9.21 5.48
C THR A 164 -13.92 9.24 6.76
N GLN A 165 -14.56 8.12 7.11
CA GLN A 165 -15.45 7.98 8.26
C GLN A 165 -14.96 6.86 9.18
N PRO A 166 -15.36 6.87 10.47
CA PRO A 166 -15.14 5.74 11.35
C PRO A 166 -15.68 4.45 10.72
N TYR A 167 -14.93 3.36 10.85
CA TYR A 167 -15.17 2.12 10.12
C TYR A 167 -14.97 0.90 11.01
N ARG A 168 -15.55 -0.22 10.60
CA ARG A 168 -15.26 -1.54 11.16
C ARG A 168 -15.16 -2.54 10.02
N PHE A 169 -14.54 -3.68 10.30
CA PHE A 169 -14.34 -4.69 9.27
C PHE A 169 -14.52 -6.10 9.82
N ARG A 170 -14.72 -7.05 8.92
CA ARG A 170 -14.79 -8.48 9.23
C ARG A 170 -14.20 -9.29 8.10
N TYR A 171 -13.68 -10.47 8.42
CA TYR A 171 -13.26 -11.42 7.40
C TYR A 171 -14.46 -12.07 6.72
N LEU A 172 -14.32 -12.35 5.42
CA LEU A 172 -15.27 -13.13 4.65
C LEU A 172 -15.01 -14.64 4.85
N PRO A 173 -16.06 -15.47 4.97
CA PRO A 173 -15.91 -16.90 5.27
C PRO A 173 -15.41 -17.75 4.08
N GLN A 174 -15.57 -17.26 2.83
CA GLN A 174 -15.15 -17.95 1.61
C GLN A 174 -14.00 -17.18 0.94
N ARG A 175 -12.84 -17.15 1.60
CA ARG A 175 -11.61 -16.55 1.08
C ARG A 175 -10.99 -17.47 0.04
N ASP A 176 -11.00 -17.04 -1.21
CA ASP A 176 -10.18 -17.65 -2.26
C ASP A 176 -8.88 -16.86 -2.37
N TYR A 177 -7.85 -17.34 -1.68
CA TYR A 177 -6.54 -16.68 -1.59
C TYR A 177 -5.87 -16.50 -2.96
N LEU A 178 -6.31 -17.20 -4.01
CA LEU A 178 -5.78 -17.02 -5.36
C LEU A 178 -6.39 -15.81 -6.07
N ARG A 179 -7.46 -15.20 -5.54
CA ARG A 179 -8.16 -14.08 -6.20
C ARG A 179 -7.61 -12.73 -5.83
N HIS A 180 -7.04 -12.54 -4.64
CA HIS A 180 -6.56 -11.21 -4.24
C HIS A 180 -5.45 -10.67 -5.16
N PRO A 181 -4.49 -11.46 -5.70
CA PRO A 181 -3.48 -10.87 -6.59
C PRO A 181 -4.10 -10.29 -7.87
N ALA A 182 -5.12 -10.95 -8.42
CA ALA A 182 -5.87 -10.45 -9.56
C ALA A 182 -6.74 -9.24 -9.17
N ALA A 183 -7.37 -9.26 -7.99
CA ALA A 183 -8.19 -8.15 -7.50
C ALA A 183 -7.36 -6.89 -7.21
N SER A 184 -6.09 -7.02 -6.82
CA SER A 184 -5.18 -5.90 -6.61
C SER A 184 -5.04 -4.99 -7.84
N VAL A 185 -5.17 -5.54 -9.05
CA VAL A 185 -5.10 -4.78 -10.30
C VAL A 185 -6.24 -3.73 -10.39
N LEU A 186 -7.40 -3.99 -9.77
CA LEU A 186 -8.50 -3.02 -9.70
C LEU A 186 -8.14 -1.75 -8.92
N LEU A 187 -7.08 -1.82 -8.09
CA LEU A 187 -6.61 -0.72 -7.25
C LEU A 187 -5.35 -0.06 -7.79
N LEU A 188 -4.88 -0.48 -8.98
CA LEU A 188 -3.69 0.08 -9.63
C LEU A 188 -3.78 1.60 -9.76
N THR A 189 -4.91 2.13 -10.21
CA THR A 189 -5.11 3.58 -10.42
C THR A 189 -5.41 4.35 -9.14
N GLN A 190 -5.82 3.68 -8.07
CA GLN A 190 -5.91 4.29 -6.73
C GLN A 190 -4.51 4.52 -6.17
N LEU A 191 -3.60 3.58 -6.43
CA LEU A 191 -2.23 3.64 -5.94
C LEU A 191 -1.32 4.51 -6.80
N LEU A 192 -1.36 4.33 -8.12
CA LEU A 192 -0.41 4.92 -9.06
C LEU A 192 -0.99 6.18 -9.70
N PRO A 193 -0.32 7.34 -9.54
CA PRO A 193 -0.64 8.53 -10.31
C PRO A 193 -0.57 8.27 -11.83
N PRO A 194 -1.42 8.89 -12.67
CA PRO A 194 -1.35 8.74 -14.12
C PRO A 194 0.04 9.02 -14.68
N GLU A 195 0.75 10.01 -14.16
CA GLU A 195 2.11 10.34 -14.58
C GLU A 195 3.12 9.22 -14.30
N SER A 196 2.88 8.37 -13.29
CA SER A 196 3.70 7.17 -13.07
C SER A 196 3.48 6.17 -14.20
N LEU A 197 2.23 5.98 -14.63
CA LEU A 197 1.89 5.08 -15.72
C LEU A 197 2.45 5.59 -17.05
N ASP A 198 2.34 6.90 -17.31
CA ASP A 198 2.92 7.53 -18.49
C ASP A 198 4.44 7.37 -18.52
N TRP A 199 5.11 7.58 -17.39
CA TRP A 199 6.57 7.43 -17.28
C TRP A 199 7.03 5.98 -17.48
N LEU A 200 6.24 5.01 -17.01
CA LEU A 200 6.49 3.58 -17.22
C LEU A 200 6.21 3.13 -18.66
N ALA A 201 5.19 3.71 -19.31
CA ALA A 201 4.83 3.40 -20.69
C ALA A 201 5.74 4.10 -21.72
N ALA A 202 6.38 5.20 -21.35
CA ALA A 202 7.30 5.91 -22.21
C ALA A 202 8.48 4.99 -22.62
N ASP A 203 8.75 4.93 -23.92
CA ASP A 203 9.74 4.02 -24.49
C ASP A 203 11.14 4.27 -23.89
N GLY A 204 11.96 3.22 -23.76
CA GLY A 204 13.34 3.25 -23.21
C GLY A 204 14.25 4.29 -23.87
N ARG A 205 13.90 4.69 -25.09
CA ARG A 205 14.65 5.61 -25.95
C ARG A 205 14.21 7.06 -25.81
N CYS A 206 13.03 7.32 -25.23
CA CYS A 206 12.54 8.65 -24.99
C CYS A 206 13.00 9.08 -23.59
N VAL A 207 14.19 9.66 -23.51
CA VAL A 207 14.66 10.42 -22.35
C VAL A 207 13.65 11.54 -22.14
N ILE A 208 12.73 11.37 -21.20
CA ILE A 208 11.89 12.48 -20.75
C ILE A 208 12.83 13.45 -20.05
N HIS A 209 13.24 14.49 -20.78
CA HIS A 209 13.99 15.60 -20.22
C HIS A 209 13.14 16.19 -19.09
N PRO A 210 13.66 16.40 -17.87
CA PRO A 210 12.89 16.87 -16.72
C PRO A 210 12.43 18.34 -16.81
N ALA A 211 12.33 18.90 -18.03
CA ALA A 211 11.94 20.29 -18.30
C ALA A 211 10.65 20.41 -19.13
N ALA A 212 9.91 19.31 -19.35
CA ALA A 212 8.71 19.35 -20.19
C ALA A 212 7.52 18.62 -19.55
N LEU A 213 7.01 19.15 -18.45
CA LEU A 213 5.59 19.06 -18.08
C LEU A 213 5.20 20.46 -17.55
N PRO A 214 4.09 21.05 -18.04
CA PRO A 214 3.67 22.42 -17.71
C PRO A 214 3.28 22.60 -16.24
#